data_AF-M8BCS2-F1
#
_entry.id   AF-M8BCS2-F1
#
_cell.length_a   1.000
_cell.length_b   1.000
_cell.length_c   1.000
_cell.angle_alpha   90.00
_cell.angle_beta   90.00
_cell.angle_gamma   90.00
#
_symmetry.space_group_name_H-M   'P 1'
#
loop_
_entity.id
_entity.type
_entity.pdbx_description
1 polymer ?
#
loop_
_entity_poly.entity_id
_entity_poly.type
_entity_poly.pdbx_seq_one_letter_code
_entity_poly.pdbx_strand_id
1 'polypeptide(L)' 'MADEQVAKPASLPPYPEMILAAIAALNDKNGSNKSAISKHIEGKYGDLPKEHAALLTAHLGML' A
#
# COMPACT_ATOMS: atom_id res chain seq x y z
N MET A 1 -12.82 14.13 19.16
CA MET A 1 -12.77 13.06 18.15
C MET A 1 -11.37 12.47 18.22
N ALA A 2 -11.24 11.21 18.62
CA ALA A 2 -9.97 10.50 18.65
C ALA A 2 -10.08 9.39 17.61
N ASP A 3 -9.28 9.51 16.56
CA ASP A 3 -9.19 8.51 15.49
C ASP A 3 -8.62 7.24 16.11
N GLU A 4 -9.53 6.33 16.42
CA GLU A 4 -9.25 5.07 17.06
C GLU A 4 -8.53 4.19 16.04
N GLN A 5 -7.20 4.19 16.15
CA GLN A 5 -6.32 3.17 15.61
C GLN A 5 -6.76 1.81 16.15
N VAL A 6 -7.61 1.11 15.40
CA VAL A 6 -7.99 -0.26 15.73
C VAL A 6 -6.85 -1.20 15.32
N ALA A 7 -5.90 -1.37 16.24
CA ALA A 7 -4.93 -2.44 16.17
C ALA A 7 -5.59 -3.75 16.63
N LYS A 8 -5.94 -4.65 15.69
CA LYS A 8 -6.16 -6.10 15.94
C LYS A 8 -5.64 -6.93 14.74
N PRO A 9 -5.22 -8.18 14.97
CA PRO A 9 -3.99 -8.72 14.38
C PRO A 9 -4.15 -9.53 13.08
N ALA A 10 -3.05 -9.59 12.31
CA ALA A 10 -2.57 -10.76 11.56
C ALA A 10 -3.17 -11.15 10.18
N SER A 11 -3.60 -10.21 9.34
CA SER A 11 -3.66 -10.47 7.89
C SER A 11 -3.43 -9.18 7.12
N LEU A 12 -2.46 -9.19 6.20
CA LEU A 12 -2.22 -8.08 5.28
C LEU A 12 -3.55 -7.69 4.62
N PRO A 13 -3.93 -6.39 4.61
CA PRO A 13 -5.13 -5.98 3.89
C PRO A 13 -4.98 -6.32 2.40
N PRO A 14 -6.10 -6.42 1.67
CA PRO A 14 -6.06 -6.73 0.25
C PRO A 14 -5.15 -5.76 -0.49
N TYR A 15 -4.41 -6.29 -1.46
CA TYR A 15 -3.37 -5.55 -2.17
C TYR A 15 -3.87 -4.23 -2.80
N PRO A 16 -5.07 -4.18 -3.42
CA PRO A 16 -5.65 -2.93 -3.89
C PRO A 16 -5.81 -1.87 -2.79
N GLU A 17 -6.21 -2.26 -1.57
CA GLU A 17 -6.33 -1.31 -0.46
C GLU A 17 -4.97 -0.83 0.02
N MET A 18 -3.95 -1.70 0.05
CA MET A 18 -2.58 -1.26 0.36
C MET A 18 -2.09 -0.20 -0.64
N ILE A 19 -2.40 -0.38 -1.93
CA ILE A 19 -2.05 0.56 -3.00
C ILE A 19 -2.79 1.88 -2.80
N LEU A 20 -4.11 1.84 -2.61
CA LEU A 20 -4.92 3.05 -2.41
C LEU A 20 -4.49 3.81 -1.15
N ALA A 21 -4.24 3.12 -0.04
CA ALA A 21 -3.74 3.72 1.18
C ALA A 21 -2.37 4.38 0.98
N ALA A 22 -1.48 3.75 0.21
CA ALA A 22 -0.18 4.32 -0.12
C ALA A 22 -0.30 5.54 -1.03
N ILE A 23 -1.15 5.51 -2.07
CA ILE A 23 -1.41 6.67 -2.95
C ILE A 23 -2.01 7.83 -2.15
N ALA A 24 -3.00 7.54 -1.30
CA ALA A 24 -3.62 8.54 -0.43
C ALA A 24 -2.62 9.15 0.56
N ALA A 25 -1.74 8.34 1.14
CA ALA A 25 -0.72 8.79 2.08
C ALA A 25 0.43 9.56 1.41
N LEU A 26 0.82 9.17 0.19
CA LEU A 26 1.84 9.88 -0.59
C LEU A 26 1.31 11.24 -1.08
N ASN A 27 -0.01 11.35 -1.30
CA ASN A 27 -0.73 12.58 -1.67
C ASN A 27 -0.01 13.42 -2.73
N ASP A 28 0.61 12.74 -3.69
CA ASP A 28 1.53 13.35 -4.63
C ASP A 28 0.74 14.02 -5.76
N LYS A 29 0.94 15.33 -5.95
CA LYS A 29 0.21 16.12 -6.96
C LYS A 29 0.45 15.62 -8.39
N ASN A 30 1.57 14.94 -8.62
CA ASN A 30 1.92 14.38 -9.93
C ASN A 30 1.59 12.87 -10.04
N GLY A 31 0.85 12.34 -9.08
CA GLY A 31 0.62 10.92 -8.92
C GLY A 31 1.82 10.20 -8.28
N SER A 32 1.52 9.15 -7.52
CA SER A 32 2.56 8.33 -6.90
C SER A 32 3.16 7.35 -7.92
N ASN A 33 4.48 7.32 -8.01
CA ASN A 33 5.15 6.31 -8.83
C ASN A 33 5.17 4.95 -8.11
N LYS A 34 5.30 3.87 -8.89
CA LYS A 34 5.35 2.49 -8.39
C LYS A 34 6.36 2.31 -7.25
N SER A 35 7.56 2.86 -7.36
CA SER A 35 8.60 2.72 -6.34
C SER A 35 8.24 3.39 -5.02
N ALA A 36 7.60 4.56 -5.07
CA ALA A 36 7.12 5.27 -3.88
C ALA A 36 6.00 4.48 -3.18
N ILE A 37 5.07 3.93 -3.97
CA ILE A 37 4.00 3.06 -3.45
C ILE A 37 4.59 1.81 -2.81
N SER A 38 5.50 1.10 -3.50
CA SER A 38 6.21 -0.06 -2.94
C SER A 38 6.87 0.26 -1.61
N LYS A 39 7.71 1.30 -1.57
CA LYS A 39 8.40 1.71 -0.33
C LYS A 39 7.43 2.03 0.80
N HIS A 40 6.30 2.67 0.49
CA HIS A 40 5.30 2.96 1.51
C HIS A 40 4.68 1.67 2.07
N ILE A 41 4.29 0.74 1.20
CA ILE A 41 3.70 -0.54 1.62
C ILE A 41 4.75 -1.37 2.39
N GLU A 42 5.98 -1.45 1.91
CA GLU A 42 7.10 -2.13 2.58
C GLU A 42 7.37 -1.54 3.97
N GLY A 43 7.40 -0.22 4.10
CA GLY A 43 7.61 0.44 5.39
C GLY A 43 6.43 0.31 6.36
N LYS A 44 5.20 0.23 5.83
CA LYS A 44 3.97 0.21 6.65
C LYS A 44 3.57 -1.21 7.07
N TYR A 45 3.76 -2.19 6.19
CA TYR A 45 3.32 -3.57 6.40
C TYR A 45 4.47 -4.54 6.67
N GLY A 46 5.70 -4.23 6.23
CA GLY A 46 6.93 -4.95 6.58
C GLY A 46 7.09 -6.32 5.94
N ASP A 47 6.10 -7.19 6.12
CA ASP A 47 6.11 -8.59 5.68
C ASP A 47 5.32 -8.70 4.38
N LEU A 48 5.99 -8.46 3.25
CA LEU A 48 5.38 -8.56 1.92
C LEU A 48 5.96 -9.75 1.16
N PRO A 49 5.15 -10.41 0.32
CA PRO A 49 5.65 -11.49 -0.52
C PRO A 49 6.76 -10.99 -1.43
N LYS A 50 7.73 -11.86 -1.76
CA LYS A 50 8.81 -11.57 -2.73
C LYS A 50 8.27 -11.04 -4.07
N GLU A 51 7.05 -11.44 -4.44
CA GLU A 51 6.36 -11.00 -5.66
C GLU A 51 5.61 -9.67 -5.52
N HIS A 52 5.79 -8.94 -4.42
CA HIS A 52 5.22 -7.61 -4.19
C HIS A 52 5.41 -6.69 -5.41
N ALA A 53 6.61 -6.60 -5.98
CA ALA A 53 6.85 -5.72 -7.12
C ALA A 53 6.02 -6.11 -8.37
N ALA A 54 5.75 -7.40 -8.57
CA ALA A 54 4.94 -7.91 -9.68
C ALA A 54 3.43 -7.72 -9.41
N LEU A 55 2.97 -8.10 -8.22
CA LEU A 55 1.60 -7.88 -7.75
C LEU A 55 1.20 -6.41 -7.83
N LEU A 56 2.10 -5.52 -7.41
CA LEU A 56 1.88 -4.08 -7.50
C LEU A 56 1.66 -3.62 -8.94
N THR A 57 2.49 -4.06 -9.88
CA THR A 57 2.32 -3.72 -11.29
C THR A 57 1.03 -4.30 -11.88
N ALA A 58 0.71 -5.55 -11.56
CA ALA A 58 -0.51 -6.20 -12.04
C ALA A 58 -1.76 -5.46 -11.55
N HIS A 59 -1.80 -5.07 -10.27
CA HIS A 59 -2.92 -4.33 -9.71
C HIS A 59 -2.99 -2.88 -10.21
N LEU A 60 -1.87 -2.18 -10.36
CA LEU A 60 -1.84 -0.81 -10.90
C LEU A 60 -2.30 -0.73 -12.35
N GLY A 61 -2.08 -1.76 -13.16
CA GLY A 61 -2.57 -1.81 -14.55
C GLY A 61 -4.01 -2.29 -14.69
N MET A 62 -4.61 -2.81 -13.61
CA MET A 62 -5.98 -3.32 -13.58
C MET A 62 -6.97 -2.32 -12.94
N LEU A 63 -6.47 -1.42 -12.08
CA LEU A 63 -7.22 -0.27 -11.55
C LEU A 63 -7.54 0.75 -12.66
#